data_AF-A0A3B8HA96-F1
#
_entry.id   AF-A0A3B8HA96-F1
#
_cell.length_a   1.000
_cell.length_b   1.000
_cell.length_c   1.000
_cell.angle_alpha   90.00
_cell.angle_beta   90.00
_cell.angle_gamma   90.00
#
_symmetry.space_group_name_H-M   'P 1'
#
loop_
_entity.id
_entity.type
_entity.pdbx_description
1 polymer ?
#
loop_
_entity_poly.entity_id
_entity_poly.type
_entity_poly.pdbx_seq_one_letter_code
_entity_poly.pdbx_strand_id
1 'polypeptide(L)'
;AAIVEDLLTLARRGVQRPEIMNLNQDVVLDYLQSPEFDKLKSLHPHLTFEVDLASNLMNMKGSTVHLKKTVMNLIINAAEAQPREGKVAIATYNEYVDQPMSGYDDVQEGDYV
;
A
#
# COMPACT_ATOMS: atom_id res chain seq x y z
N ALA A 1 -16.78 -3.80 -14.95
CA ALA A 1 -15.66 -3.34 -15.80
C ALA A 1 -15.37 -1.88 -15.46
N ALA A 2 -14.49 -1.64 -14.48
CA ALA A 2 -14.14 -0.31 -13.95
C ALA A 2 -12.71 0.14 -14.34
N ILE A 3 -12.02 -0.68 -15.15
CA ILE A 3 -10.59 -0.52 -15.47
C ILE A 3 -10.34 0.62 -16.48
N VAL A 4 -11.36 1.01 -17.25
CA VAL A 4 -11.19 1.99 -18.35
C VAL A 4 -11.38 3.44 -17.90
N GLU A 5 -12.22 3.72 -16.89
CA GLU A 5 -12.40 5.10 -16.38
C GLU A 5 -11.18 5.60 -15.60
N ASP A 6 -10.44 4.71 -14.94
CA ASP A 6 -9.21 5.07 -14.23
C ASP A 6 -8.10 5.54 -15.20
N LEU A 7 -8.08 5.00 -16.43
CA LEU A 7 -7.11 5.39 -17.45
C LEU A 7 -7.35 6.82 -17.98
N LEU A 8 -8.61 7.25 -18.06
CA LEU A 8 -8.97 8.59 -18.53
C LEU A 8 -8.76 9.68 -17.47
N THR A 9 -8.72 9.32 -16.19
CA THR A 9 -8.44 10.26 -15.10
C THR A 9 -6.95 10.64 -15.03
N LEU A 10 -6.05 9.75 -15.47
CA LEU A 10 -4.60 9.99 -15.56
C LEU A 10 -4.23 11.13 -16.51
N ALA A 11 -5.08 11.47 -17.48
CA ALA A 11 -4.74 12.45 -18.51
C ALA A 11 -4.82 13.92 -18.06
N ARG A 12 -5.47 14.25 -16.92
CA ARG A 12 -5.86 15.66 -16.70
C ARG A 12 -5.85 16.27 -15.29
N ARG A 13 -5.33 15.65 -14.23
CA ARG A 13 -5.30 16.33 -12.92
C ARG A 13 -3.99 16.14 -12.16
N GLY A 14 -3.16 17.19 -12.23
CA GLY A 14 -2.15 17.60 -11.27
C GLY A 14 -1.17 16.52 -10.83
N VAL A 15 0.03 16.51 -11.41
CA VAL A 15 1.17 15.74 -10.89
C VAL A 15 1.38 16.18 -9.44
N GLN A 16 0.81 15.42 -8.49
CA GLN A 16 1.05 15.60 -7.08
C GLN A 16 2.55 15.39 -6.88
N ARG A 17 3.24 16.42 -6.40
CA ARG A 17 4.68 16.39 -6.28
C ARG A 17 5.06 15.32 -5.26
N PRO A 18 6.16 14.58 -5.49
CA PRO A 18 6.71 13.70 -4.46
C PRO A 18 7.09 14.55 -3.24
N GLU A 19 6.55 14.21 -2.09
CA GLU A 19 6.87 14.82 -0.81
C GLU A 19 7.62 13.81 0.07
N ILE A 20 8.41 14.32 1.02
CA ILE A 20 9.02 13.47 2.05
C ILE A 20 7.92 13.08 3.02
N MET A 21 7.71 11.79 3.22
CA MET A 21 6.65 11.24 4.03
C MET A 21 7.06 9.97 4.75
N ASN A 22 6.28 9.58 5.76
CA ASN A 22 6.41 8.32 6.47
C ASN A 22 5.27 7.37 6.07
N LEU A 23 5.59 6.25 5.42
CA LEU A 23 4.59 5.31 4.89
C LEU A 23 3.65 4.77 5.98
N ASN A 24 4.16 4.52 7.19
CA ASN A 24 3.33 4.06 8.29
C ASN A 24 2.30 5.11 8.70
N GLN A 25 2.77 6.32 9.01
CA GLN A 25 1.90 7.35 9.58
C GLN A 25 0.98 7.99 8.55
N ASP A 26 1.51 8.30 7.36
CA ASP A 26 0.82 9.12 6.37
C ASP A 26 -0.06 8.30 5.42
N VAL A 27 0.09 6.96 5.41
CA VAL A 27 -0.61 6.08 4.46
C VAL A 27 -1.26 4.89 5.16
N VAL A 28 -0.48 4.03 5.80
CA VAL A 28 -0.99 2.74 6.30
C VAL A 28 -1.96 2.96 7.45
N LEU A 29 -1.56 3.71 8.48
CA LEU A 29 -2.41 3.98 9.64
C LEU A 29 -3.64 4.82 9.26
N ASP A 30 -3.47 5.82 8.39
CA ASP A 30 -4.56 6.64 7.89
C ASP A 30 -5.62 5.79 7.13
N TYR A 31 -5.19 4.79 6.35
CA TYR A 31 -6.12 3.85 5.74
C TYR A 31 -6.76 2.89 6.75
N LEU A 32 -5.99 2.33 7.70
CA LEU A 32 -6.53 1.41 8.71
C LEU A 32 -7.56 2.06 9.64
N GLN A 33 -7.51 3.39 9.80
CA GLN A 33 -8.46 4.18 10.58
C GLN A 33 -9.65 4.69 9.74
N SER A 34 -9.68 4.38 8.44
CA SER A 34 -10.69 4.90 7.52
C SER A 34 -12.00 4.09 7.55
N PRO A 35 -13.16 4.74 7.31
CA PRO A 35 -14.44 4.04 7.14
C PRO A 35 -14.42 2.97 6.05
N GLU A 36 -13.60 3.16 5.02
CA GLU A 36 -13.42 2.21 3.91
C GLU A 36 -12.82 0.89 4.40
N PHE A 37 -11.84 0.94 5.31
CA PHE A 37 -11.26 -0.26 5.89
C PHE A 37 -12.22 -0.95 6.87
N ASP A 38 -12.99 -0.18 7.64
CA ASP A 38 -14.07 -0.75 8.47
C ASP A 38 -15.13 -1.47 7.64
N LYS A 39 -15.51 -0.87 6.50
CA LYS A 39 -16.41 -1.51 5.54
C LYS A 39 -15.82 -2.80 4.99
N LEU A 40 -14.54 -2.82 4.61
CA LEU A 40 -13.85 -4.04 4.16
C LEU A 40 -13.91 -5.14 5.21
N LYS A 41 -13.60 -4.84 6.48
CA LYS A 41 -13.70 -5.81 7.59
C LYS A 41 -15.11 -6.37 7.74
N SER A 42 -16.14 -5.52 7.61
CA SER A 42 -17.54 -5.97 7.70
C SER A 42 -17.97 -6.88 6.53
N LEU A 43 -17.39 -6.69 5.34
CA LEU A 43 -17.66 -7.52 4.16
C LEU A 43 -16.92 -8.86 4.22
N HIS A 44 -15.80 -8.92 4.94
CA HIS A 44 -14.98 -10.12 5.12
C HIS A 44 -14.81 -10.49 6.60
N PRO A 45 -15.89 -10.79 7.33
CA PRO A 45 -15.84 -11.03 8.78
C PRO A 45 -15.08 -12.31 9.16
N HIS A 46 -14.85 -13.20 8.20
CA HIS A 46 -14.07 -14.43 8.36
C HIS A 46 -12.55 -14.21 8.28
N LEU A 47 -12.10 -13.00 7.96
CA LEU A 47 -10.68 -12.67 7.87
C LEU A 47 -10.17 -12.01 9.15
N THR A 48 -8.95 -12.39 9.54
CA THR A 48 -8.18 -11.68 10.56
C THR A 48 -7.15 -10.78 9.89
N PHE A 49 -7.14 -9.50 10.26
CA PHE A 49 -6.14 -8.55 9.81
C PHE A 49 -5.08 -8.38 10.91
N GLU A 50 -3.83 -8.66 10.57
CA GLU A 50 -2.69 -8.43 11.46
C GLU A 50 -1.82 -7.31 10.90
N VAL A 51 -1.34 -6.45 11.80
CA VAL A 51 -0.62 -5.23 11.45
C VAL A 51 0.69 -5.21 12.23
N ASP A 52 1.81 -5.27 11.52
CA ASP A 52 3.17 -5.28 12.08
C ASP A 52 4.02 -4.20 11.38
N LEU A 53 3.96 -2.98 11.90
CA LEU A 53 4.61 -1.82 11.30
C LEU A 53 5.92 -1.51 12.00
N ALA A 54 7.03 -1.46 11.27
CA ALA A 54 8.32 -1.12 11.84
C ALA A 54 8.28 0.26 12.51
N SER A 55 8.59 0.31 13.80
CA SER A 55 8.57 1.55 14.59
C SER A 55 9.59 2.61 14.13
N ASN A 56 10.66 2.18 13.45
CA ASN A 56 11.74 3.01 12.93
C ASN A 56 11.77 3.03 11.39
N LEU A 57 10.61 2.92 10.74
CA LEU A 57 10.53 2.98 9.28
C LEU A 57 11.07 4.32 8.75
N MET A 58 11.97 4.25 7.76
CA MET A 58 12.59 5.43 7.17
C MET A 58 11.56 6.27 6.40
N ASN A 59 11.86 7.56 6.23
CA ASN A 59 11.06 8.42 5.37
C ASN A 59 11.40 8.15 3.90
N MET A 60 10.38 8.26 3.05
CA MET A 60 10.52 8.09 1.61
C MET A 60 9.98 9.30 0.86
N LYS A 61 10.36 9.43 -0.42
CA LYS A 61 9.75 10.40 -1.32
C LYS A 61 8.62 9.73 -2.09
N GLY A 62 7.41 10.27 -2.00
CA GLY A 62 6.26 9.68 -2.66
C GLY A 62 5.07 10.62 -2.73
N SER A 63 4.04 10.22 -3.46
CA SER A 63 2.76 10.90 -3.44
C SER A 63 1.82 10.17 -2.50
N THR A 64 1.44 10.81 -1.40
CA THR A 64 0.54 10.23 -0.38
C THR A 64 -0.76 9.71 -0.98
N VAL A 65 -1.36 10.49 -1.88
CA VAL A 65 -2.63 10.13 -2.53
C VAL A 65 -2.49 8.86 -3.37
N HIS A 66 -1.42 8.76 -4.17
CA HIS A 66 -1.19 7.57 -5.01
C HIS A 66 -0.79 6.35 -4.17
N LEU A 67 0.04 6.52 -3.14
CA LEU A 67 0.44 5.44 -2.24
C LEU A 67 -0.76 4.92 -1.44
N LYS A 68 -1.65 5.79 -0.95
CA LYS A 68 -2.89 5.39 -0.27
C LYS A 68 -3.78 4.53 -1.16
N LYS A 69 -4.00 4.95 -2.41
CA LYS A 69 -4.76 4.13 -3.38
C LYS A 69 -4.09 2.77 -3.61
N THR A 70 -2.77 2.75 -3.70
CA THR A 70 -2.00 1.52 -3.93
C THR A 70 -2.13 0.56 -2.74
N VAL A 71 -1.86 1.02 -1.52
CA VAL A 71 -1.99 0.22 -0.29
C VAL A 71 -3.42 -0.30 -0.11
N MET A 72 -4.41 0.57 -0.31
CA MET A 72 -5.83 0.17 -0.27
C MET A 72 -6.12 -0.97 -1.26
N ASN A 73 -5.71 -0.84 -2.52
CA ASN A 73 -5.94 -1.86 -3.53
C ASN A 73 -5.26 -3.20 -3.19
N LEU A 74 -4.04 -3.17 -2.66
CA LEU A 74 -3.34 -4.38 -2.25
C LEU A 74 -4.08 -5.11 -1.11
N ILE A 75 -4.56 -4.35 -0.11
CA ILE A 75 -5.30 -4.92 1.02
C ILE A 75 -6.65 -5.49 0.57
N ILE A 76 -7.36 -4.80 -0.33
CA ILE A 76 -8.61 -5.29 -0.92
C ILE A 76 -8.36 -6.57 -1.70
N ASN A 77 -7.35 -6.59 -2.59
CA ASN A 77 -7.00 -7.77 -3.37
C ASN A 77 -6.65 -8.96 -2.46
N ALA A 78 -5.91 -8.71 -1.38
CA ALA A 78 -5.57 -9.74 -0.40
C ALA A 78 -6.83 -10.30 0.30
N ALA A 79 -7.79 -9.45 0.66
CA ALA A 79 -9.05 -9.88 1.28
C ALA A 79 -9.95 -10.65 0.30
N GLU A 80 -10.09 -10.18 -0.93
CA GLU A 80 -10.91 -10.82 -1.97
C GLU A 80 -10.34 -12.17 -2.41
N ALA A 81 -9.02 -12.33 -2.39
CA ALA A 81 -8.35 -13.58 -2.73
C ALA A 81 -8.55 -14.69 -1.67
N GLN A 82 -9.12 -14.39 -0.49
CA GLN A 82 -9.34 -15.35 0.59
C GLN A 82 -10.82 -15.78 0.67
N PRO A 83 -11.21 -16.92 0.06
CA PRO A 83 -12.61 -17.37 -0.01
C PRO A 83 -13.13 -18.04 1.27
N ARG A 84 -12.26 -18.29 2.26
CA ARG A 84 -12.57 -18.93 3.55
C ARG A 84 -11.81 -18.21 4.65
N GLU A 85 -11.96 -18.67 5.89
CA GLU A 85 -11.15 -18.22 7.02
C GLU A 85 -9.68 -18.11 6.64
N GLY A 86 -9.09 -16.96 6.97
CA GLY A 86 -7.79 -16.59 6.47
C GLY A 86 -7.24 -15.37 7.19
N LYS A 87 -5.97 -15.08 6.91
CA LYS A 87 -5.22 -14.00 7.53
C LYS A 87 -4.65 -13.09 6.46
N VAL A 88 -4.84 -11.79 6.64
CA VAL A 88 -4.19 -10.74 5.86
C VAL A 88 -3.20 -10.04 6.78
N ALA A 89 -1.91 -10.16 6.49
CA ALA A 89 -0.85 -9.50 7.23
C ALA A 89 -0.39 -8.25 6.48
N ILE A 90 -0.32 -7.13 7.19
CA ILE A 90 0.15 -5.83 6.70
C ILE A 90 1.42 -5.52 7.49
N ALA A 91 2.56 -5.52 6.80
CA ALA A 91 3.84 -5.25 7.43
C ALA A 91 4.66 -4.23 6.65
N THR A 92 5.45 -3.45 7.37
CA THR A 92 6.43 -2.51 6.80
C THR A 92 7.77 -2.70 7.49
N TYR A 93 8.85 -2.61 6.74
CA TYR A 93 10.21 -2.80 7.24
C TYR A 93 11.19 -2.04 6.36
N ASN A 94 12.35 -1.71 6.91
CA ASN A 94 13.45 -1.18 6.13
C ASN A 94 14.22 -2.35 5.52
N GLU A 95 14.54 -2.29 4.24
CA GLU A 95 15.31 -3.31 3.54
C GLU A 95 16.50 -2.67 2.81
N TYR A 96 17.69 -3.24 2.99
CA TYR A 96 18.84 -2.88 2.17
C TYR A 96 18.90 -3.83 0.98
N VAL A 97 18.85 -3.28 -0.22
CA VAL A 97 18.97 -4.05 -1.46
C VAL A 97 20.43 -3.98 -1.91
N ASP A 98 21.14 -5.11 -1.81
CA ASP A 98 22.57 -5.25 -2.13
C ASP A 98 22.83 -5.64 -3.60
N GLN A 99 21.86 -6.31 -4.24
CA GLN A 99 21.92 -6.71 -5.64
C GLN A 99 20.63 -6.30 -6.37
N PRO A 100 20.72 -5.86 -7.63
CA PRO A 100 19.53 -5.60 -8.44
C PRO A 100 18.62 -6.84 -8.44
N MET A 101 17.35 -6.68 -8.05
CA MET A 101 16.41 -7.80 -8.04
C MET A 101 16.19 -8.31 -9.47
N SER A 102 16.60 -9.56 -9.75
CA SER A 102 16.46 -10.12 -11.10
C SER A 102 14.99 -10.22 -11.50
N GLY A 103 14.58 -9.51 -12.56
CA GLY A 103 13.20 -9.53 -13.07
C GLY A 103 12.46 -8.19 -12.99
N TYR A 104 13.03 -7.19 -12.32
CA TYR A 104 12.56 -5.80 -12.37
C TYR A 104 13.68 -4.93 -12.93
N ASP A 105 13.43 -4.26 -14.06
CA ASP A 105 14.34 -3.27 -14.60
C ASP A 105 14.43 -2.09 -13.59
N ASP A 106 15.66 -1.74 -13.16
CA ASP A 106 16.01 -0.53 -12.39
C ASP A 106 15.81 -0.49 -10.85
N VAL A 107 15.92 -1.59 -10.11
CA VAL A 107 16.18 -1.49 -8.65
C VAL A 107 17.68 -1.31 -8.40
N GLN A 108 18.08 -0.09 -8.02
CA GLN A 108 19.47 0.23 -7.68
C GLN A 108 19.82 -0.26 -6.27
N GLU A 109 21.11 -0.38 -5.97
CA GLU A 109 21.57 -0.65 -4.61
C GLU A 109 21.18 0.52 -3.68
N GLY A 110 20.72 0.20 -2.47
CA GLY A 110 20.43 1.22 -1.45
C GLY A 110 19.44 0.81 -0.37
N ASP A 111 19.05 1.80 0.44
CA ASP A 111 18.05 1.68 1.50
C ASP A 111 16.63 1.89 0.96
N TYR A 112 15.76 0.91 1.22
CA TYR A 112 14.36 0.89 0.82
C TYR A 112 13.43 0.70 2.02
N VAL A 113 12.15 1.01 1.78
CA VAL A 113 11.02 1.01 2.73
C VAL A 113 9.85 0.24 2.11
#